data_AF-A0AAE0P8H2-F1
#
_entry.id   AF-A0AAE0P8H2-F1
#
_cell.length_a   1.000
_cell.length_b   1.000
_cell.length_c   1.000
_cell.angle_alpha   90.00
_cell.angle_beta   90.00
_cell.angle_gamma   90.00
#
_symmetry.space_group_name_H-M   'P 1'
#
loop_
_entity.id
_entity.type
_entity.pdbx_description
1 polymer ?
#
loop_
_entity_poly.entity_id
_entity_poly.type
_entity_poly.pdbx_seq_one_letter_code
_entity_poly.pdbx_strand_id
1 'polypeptide(L)'
;METMKHFAETVGRSTKARLDKKLNRPTVKTIRNKIRKFMSAWERETNQPIPKAVHDLMCPYIRNVLRHKIPLSIEEKAPTFLTIENYVHMKVKFWQGDHHNYVHEGLRVYLSCLLNAHCYTGARLQEICMAQYKDLLCMVGWKDGEPEIKLSFKRELAKGMQDTPKK
;
A
#
# COMPACT_ATOMS: atom_id res chain seq x y z
N MET A 1 -1.46 28.69 -5.76
CA MET A 1 -1.93 27.52 -6.56
C MET A 1 -1.08 27.27 -7.79
N GLU A 2 -0.77 28.30 -8.58
CA GLU A 2 0.01 28.17 -9.82
C GLU A 2 1.42 27.61 -9.58
N THR A 3 2.08 27.99 -8.49
CA THR A 3 3.42 27.50 -8.12
C THR A 3 3.49 25.97 -8.02
N MET A 4 2.45 25.33 -7.45
CA MET A 4 2.40 23.87 -7.30
C MET A 4 2.12 23.16 -8.64
N LYS A 5 1.35 23.80 -9.53
CA LYS A 5 1.09 23.31 -10.89
C LYS A 5 2.37 23.35 -11.73
N HIS A 6 3.12 24.45 -11.68
CA HIS A 6 4.42 24.57 -12.35
C HIS A 6 5.45 23.58 -11.79
N PHE A 7 5.48 23.39 -10.47
CA PHE A 7 6.32 22.37 -9.87
C PHE A 7 5.98 20.96 -10.37
N ALA A 8 4.69 20.62 -10.45
CA ALA A 8 4.25 19.34 -11.03
C ALA A 8 4.66 19.17 -12.49
N GLU A 9 4.68 20.27 -13.26
CA GLU A 9 5.18 20.28 -14.63
C GLU A 9 6.69 19.98 -14.70
N THR A 10 7.50 20.68 -13.90
CA THR A 10 8.94 20.45 -13.84
C THR A 10 9.26 19.03 -13.38
N VAL A 11 8.57 18.53 -12.36
CA VAL A 11 8.69 17.13 -11.90
C VAL A 11 8.29 16.15 -12.99
N GLY A 12 7.24 16.46 -13.76
CA GLY A 12 6.83 15.63 -14.89
C GLY A 12 7.87 15.54 -15.99
N ARG A 13 8.50 16.66 -16.38
CA ARG A 13 9.54 16.68 -17.44
C ARG A 13 10.85 16.02 -17.00
N SER A 14 11.22 16.17 -15.72
CA SER A 14 12.47 15.64 -15.17
C SER A 14 12.40 14.16 -14.77
N THR A 15 11.21 13.58 -14.63
CA THR A 15 11.06 12.20 -14.17
C THR A 15 11.19 11.21 -15.32
N LYS A 16 12.25 10.40 -15.30
CA LYS A 16 12.41 9.25 -16.21
C LYS A 16 11.33 8.20 -15.98
N ALA A 17 10.88 7.55 -17.06
CA ALA A 17 9.88 6.50 -16.98
C ALA A 17 10.46 5.19 -16.43
N ARG A 18 9.60 4.42 -15.76
CA ARG A 18 9.88 3.04 -15.35
C ARG A 18 9.05 1.99 -16.09
N LEU A 19 7.85 2.37 -16.53
CA LEU A 19 6.88 1.49 -17.19
C LEU A 19 6.92 1.69 -18.71
N ASP A 20 6.60 2.90 -19.17
CA ASP A 20 6.66 3.27 -20.58
C ASP A 20 8.11 3.55 -21.01
N LYS A 21 8.85 2.47 -21.30
CA LYS A 21 10.23 2.55 -21.80
C LYS A 21 10.31 3.01 -23.26
N LYS A 22 9.23 2.86 -24.04
CA LYS A 22 9.20 3.20 -25.47
C LYS A 22 9.22 4.72 -25.68
N LEU A 23 8.41 5.44 -24.92
CA LEU A 23 8.30 6.89 -25.02
C LEU A 23 8.99 7.62 -23.86
N ASN A 24 9.53 6.87 -22.89
CA ASN A 24 10.21 7.37 -21.68
C ASN A 24 9.37 8.40 -20.90
N ARG A 25 8.04 8.21 -20.89
CA ARG A 25 7.09 9.11 -20.21
C ARG A 25 6.75 8.62 -18.80
N PRO A 26 6.81 9.49 -17.78
CA PRO A 26 6.36 9.11 -16.45
C PRO A 26 4.85 8.91 -16.43
N THR A 27 4.38 8.03 -15.53
CA THR A 27 2.95 7.78 -15.39
C THR A 27 2.27 8.84 -14.52
N VAL A 28 0.98 9.08 -14.76
CA VAL A 28 0.14 9.98 -13.96
C VAL A 28 0.25 9.66 -12.46
N LYS A 29 0.25 8.37 -12.12
CA LYS A 29 0.37 7.86 -10.74
C LYS A 29 1.73 8.19 -10.12
N THR A 30 2.80 8.15 -10.91
CA THR A 30 4.16 8.49 -10.46
C THR A 30 4.25 9.95 -10.06
N ILE A 31 3.76 10.87 -10.91
CA ILE A 31 3.80 12.30 -10.61
C ILE A 31 2.91 12.63 -9.42
N ARG A 32 1.68 12.07 -9.36
CA ARG A 32 0.80 12.22 -8.20
C ARG A 32 1.50 11.81 -6.90
N ASN A 33 2.19 10.67 -6.90
CA ASN A 33 2.92 10.20 -5.73
C ASN A 33 4.09 11.10 -5.35
N LYS A 34 4.85 11.63 -6.32
CA LYS A 34 5.94 12.57 -6.04
C LYS A 34 5.43 13.88 -5.44
N ILE A 35 4.37 14.45 -6.02
CA ILE A 35 3.76 15.69 -5.52
C ILE A 35 3.18 15.50 -4.13
N ARG A 36 2.47 14.38 -3.87
CA ARG A 36 2.00 14.04 -2.53
C ARG A 36 3.15 13.94 -1.53
N LYS A 37 4.23 13.23 -1.87
CA LYS A 37 5.40 13.08 -0.98
C LYS A 37 6.06 14.43 -0.69
N PHE A 38 6.18 15.28 -1.71
CA PHE A 38 6.73 16.62 -1.56
C PHE A 38 5.89 17.47 -0.60
N MET A 39 4.57 17.56 -0.83
CA MET A 39 3.67 18.31 0.05
C MET A 39 3.74 17.81 1.50
N SER A 40 3.69 16.49 1.72
CA SER A 40 3.79 15.92 3.07
C SER A 40 5.19 16.10 3.70
N ALA A 41 6.26 16.17 2.92
CA ALA A 41 7.59 16.46 3.44
C ALA A 41 7.71 17.94 3.84
N TRP A 42 7.25 18.84 2.97
CA TRP A 42 7.23 20.28 3.21
C TRP A 42 6.46 20.64 4.48
N GLU A 43 5.26 20.08 4.67
CA GLU A 43 4.45 20.32 5.87
C GLU A 43 5.17 19.87 7.14
N ARG A 44 5.92 18.77 7.10
CA ARG A 44 6.67 18.26 8.26
C ARG A 44 7.92 19.09 8.58
N GLU A 45 8.60 19.62 7.57
CA GLU A 45 9.81 20.43 7.76
C GLU A 45 9.48 21.86 8.19
N THR A 46 8.43 22.45 7.60
CA THR A 46 8.07 23.84 7.85
C THR A 46 7.05 24.01 8.97
N ASN A 47 6.40 22.93 9.41
CA ASN A 47 5.24 22.95 10.32
C ASN A 47 4.09 23.86 9.84
N GLN A 48 4.06 24.21 8.54
CA GLN A 48 3.02 25.02 7.93
C GLN A 48 2.09 24.14 7.10
N PRO A 49 0.78 24.13 7.37
CA PRO A 49 -0.16 23.31 6.62
C PRO A 49 -0.37 23.87 5.23
N ILE A 50 -0.34 22.99 4.22
CA ILE A 50 -0.76 23.38 2.87
C ILE A 50 -2.29 23.39 2.84
N PRO A 51 -2.94 24.43 2.27
CA PRO A 51 -4.40 24.47 2.21
C PRO A 51 -4.96 23.24 1.51
N LYS A 52 -5.97 22.61 2.14
CA LYS A 52 -6.59 21.37 1.64
C LYS A 52 -7.11 21.49 0.20
N ALA A 53 -7.62 22.66 -0.18
CA ALA A 53 -8.04 22.95 -1.55
C ALA A 53 -6.90 22.74 -2.57
N VAL A 54 -5.66 23.10 -2.23
CA VAL A 54 -4.49 22.86 -3.10
C VAL A 54 -4.25 21.37 -3.24
N HIS A 55 -4.24 20.63 -2.13
CA HIS A 55 -4.05 19.19 -2.12
C HIS A 55 -5.08 18.46 -3.00
N ASP A 56 -6.35 18.82 -2.84
CA ASP A 56 -7.46 18.18 -3.53
C ASP A 56 -7.49 18.53 -5.03
N LEU A 57 -7.08 19.74 -5.42
CA LEU A 57 -7.03 20.19 -6.81
C LEU A 57 -5.81 19.67 -7.60
N MET A 58 -4.73 19.27 -6.92
CA MET A 58 -3.56 18.73 -7.62
C MET A 58 -3.85 17.40 -8.32
N CYS A 59 -4.69 16.54 -7.74
CA CYS A 59 -5.00 15.24 -8.35
C CYS A 59 -5.79 15.38 -9.67
N PRO A 60 -6.89 16.15 -9.74
CA PRO A 60 -7.58 16.48 -10.99
C PRO A 60 -6.67 17.17 -12.00
N TYR A 61 -5.84 18.14 -11.57
CA TYR A 61 -4.93 18.84 -12.47
C TYR A 61 -3.94 17.88 -13.15
N ILE A 62 -3.29 17.00 -12.39
CA ILE A 62 -2.31 16.05 -12.94
C ILE A 62 -2.98 15.09 -13.92
N ARG A 63 -4.21 14.62 -13.61
CA ARG A 63 -4.94 13.66 -14.43
C ARG A 63 -5.51 14.27 -15.71
N ASN A 64 -6.08 15.47 -15.63
CA ASN A 64 -6.92 16.03 -16.68
C ASN A 64 -6.26 17.17 -17.46
N VAL A 65 -5.22 17.81 -16.93
CA VAL A 65 -4.54 18.94 -17.60
C VAL A 65 -3.10 18.60 -17.91
N LEU A 66 -2.33 18.26 -16.87
CA LEU A 66 -0.90 18.00 -17.01
C LEU A 66 -0.61 16.81 -17.94
N ARG A 67 -1.47 15.78 -17.87
CA ARG A 67 -1.43 14.62 -18.75
C ARG A 67 -1.44 14.98 -20.22
N HIS A 68 -2.20 15.99 -20.64
CA HIS A 68 -2.27 16.39 -22.04
C HIS A 68 -1.15 17.37 -22.41
N LYS A 69 -0.69 18.19 -21.46
CA LYS A 69 0.39 19.17 -21.68
C LYS A 69 1.77 18.53 -21.83
N ILE A 70 2.11 17.58 -20.96
CA ILE A 70 3.30 16.73 -21.08
C ILE A 70 2.75 15.33 -21.18
N PRO A 71 2.63 14.72 -22.37
CA PRO A 71 1.87 13.49 -22.58
C PRO A 71 2.27 12.39 -21.58
N LEU A 72 1.54 12.26 -20.48
CA LEU A 72 1.86 11.32 -19.39
C LEU A 72 1.32 9.95 -19.72
N SER A 73 2.06 8.91 -19.35
CA SER A 73 1.62 7.53 -19.56
C SER A 73 0.50 7.15 -18.57
N ILE A 74 -0.46 6.36 -19.05
CA ILE A 74 -1.57 5.78 -18.27
C ILE A 74 -1.23 4.35 -17.86
N GLU A 75 -0.11 3.81 -18.33
CA GLU A 75 0.25 2.43 -18.06
C GLU A 75 0.28 2.17 -16.55
N GLU A 76 -0.42 1.13 -16.15
CA GLU A 76 -0.37 0.62 -14.79
C GLU A 76 0.44 -0.66 -14.76
N LYS A 77 1.30 -0.78 -13.74
CA LYS A 77 2.00 -2.03 -13.49
C LYS A 77 0.94 -3.10 -13.18
N ALA A 78 1.03 -4.24 -13.85
CA ALA A 78 0.22 -5.40 -13.51
C ALA A 78 0.35 -5.70 -12.00
N PRO A 79 -0.77 -6.01 -11.32
CA PRO A 79 -0.72 -6.37 -9.91
C PRO A 79 0.20 -7.59 -9.74
N THR A 80 1.18 -7.46 -8.86
CA THR A 80 2.05 -8.57 -8.46
C THR A 80 1.48 -9.19 -7.20
N PHE A 81 1.15 -10.47 -7.26
CA PHE A 81 0.62 -11.21 -6.13
C PHE A 81 1.71 -11.99 -5.42
N LEU A 82 1.51 -12.21 -4.13
CA LEU A 82 2.32 -13.17 -3.40
C LEU A 82 1.82 -14.58 -3.77
N THR A 83 2.64 -15.35 -4.48
CA THR A 83 2.34 -16.75 -4.81
C THR A 83 2.66 -17.65 -3.63
N ILE A 84 2.11 -18.87 -3.63
CA ILE A 84 2.42 -19.90 -2.64
C ILE A 84 3.93 -20.20 -2.64
N GLU A 85 4.55 -20.30 -3.82
CA GLU A 85 5.99 -20.48 -3.96
C GLU A 85 6.78 -19.34 -3.30
N ASN A 86 6.41 -18.09 -3.57
CA ASN A 86 7.05 -16.92 -2.94
C ASN A 86 6.90 -16.97 -1.41
N TYR A 87 5.74 -17.39 -0.90
CA TYR A 87 5.51 -17.54 0.53
C TYR A 87 6.42 -18.63 1.14
N VAL A 88 6.52 -19.80 0.52
CA VAL A 88 7.39 -20.90 0.98
C VAL A 88 8.85 -20.45 0.96
N HIS A 89 9.32 -19.86 -0.13
CA HIS A 89 10.69 -19.35 -0.23
C HIS A 89 11.00 -18.27 0.81
N MET A 90 10.07 -17.33 1.06
CA MET A 90 10.24 -16.34 2.11
C MET A 90 10.31 -17.00 3.49
N LYS A 91 9.48 -18.00 3.79
CA LYS A 91 9.52 -18.71 5.07
C LYS A 91 10.82 -19.47 5.28
N VAL A 92 11.27 -20.22 4.27
CA VAL A 92 12.54 -20.94 4.31
C VAL A 92 13.67 -19.95 4.52
N LYS A 93 13.74 -18.87 3.74
CA LYS A 93 14.76 -17.84 3.93
C LYS A 93 14.68 -17.22 5.32
N PHE A 94 13.50 -16.89 5.81
CA PHE A 94 13.30 -16.23 7.08
C PHE A 94 13.64 -17.10 8.29
N TRP A 95 13.45 -18.42 8.22
CA TRP A 95 13.72 -19.35 9.34
C TRP A 95 15.05 -20.10 9.23
N GLN A 96 15.53 -20.39 8.02
CA GLN A 96 16.70 -21.25 7.80
C GLN A 96 17.87 -20.50 7.15
N GLY A 97 17.60 -19.45 6.37
CA GLY A 97 18.63 -18.72 5.62
C GLY A 97 18.85 -17.28 6.09
N ASP A 98 18.26 -16.90 7.23
CA ASP A 98 18.35 -15.55 7.77
C ASP A 98 19.52 -15.48 8.74
N HIS A 99 20.52 -14.69 8.36
CA HIS A 99 21.73 -14.46 9.15
C HIS A 99 21.62 -13.14 9.92
N HIS A 100 20.45 -12.50 9.92
CA HIS A 100 20.22 -11.28 10.67
C HIS A 100 20.22 -11.56 12.17
N ASN A 101 21.05 -10.81 12.90
CA ASN A 101 21.09 -10.88 14.36
C ASN A 101 20.00 -9.99 14.95
N TYR A 102 18.84 -10.57 15.24
CA TYR A 102 17.73 -9.86 15.85
C TYR A 102 18.08 -9.48 17.30
N VAL A 103 17.78 -8.24 17.70
CA VAL A 103 17.92 -7.81 19.10
C VAL A 103 17.11 -8.72 20.04
N HIS A 104 15.96 -9.20 19.58
CA HIS A 104 15.14 -10.19 20.25
C HIS A 104 14.62 -11.23 19.25
N GLU A 105 14.89 -12.52 19.47
CA GLU A 105 14.34 -13.61 18.64
C GLU A 105 12.80 -13.62 18.60
N GLY A 106 12.14 -13.10 19.64
CA GLY A 106 10.69 -12.91 19.63
C GLY A 106 10.19 -12.01 18.49
N LEU A 107 10.99 -11.06 18.02
CA LEU A 107 10.64 -10.23 16.85
C LEU A 107 10.57 -11.06 15.58
N ARG A 108 11.44 -12.07 15.44
CA ARG A 108 11.42 -13.01 14.32
C ARG A 108 10.11 -13.79 14.32
N VAL A 109 9.73 -14.37 15.46
CA VAL A 109 8.45 -15.07 15.64
C VAL A 109 7.27 -14.15 15.29
N TYR A 110 7.30 -12.91 15.79
CA TYR A 110 6.26 -11.92 15.54
C TYR A 110 6.11 -11.57 14.05
N LEU A 111 7.21 -11.28 13.35
CA LEU A 111 7.21 -11.00 11.90
C LEU A 111 6.70 -12.20 11.08
N SER A 112 7.09 -13.41 11.48
CA SER A 112 6.58 -14.65 10.87
C SER A 112 5.06 -14.78 11.06
N CYS A 113 4.54 -14.44 12.23
CA CYS A 113 3.11 -14.44 12.53
C CYS A 113 2.36 -13.41 11.70
N LEU A 114 2.88 -12.18 11.57
CA LEU A 114 2.29 -11.14 10.72
C LEU A 114 2.20 -11.57 9.25
N LEU A 115 3.26 -12.20 8.72
CA LEU A 115 3.24 -12.75 7.36
C LEU A 115 2.18 -13.84 7.21
N ASN A 116 2.06 -14.75 8.17
CA ASN A 116 1.04 -15.80 8.16
C ASN A 116 -0.37 -15.20 8.17
N ALA A 117 -0.62 -14.29 9.10
CA ALA A 117 -1.89 -13.62 9.21
C ALA A 117 -2.25 -12.94 7.88
N HIS A 118 -1.32 -12.23 7.24
CA HIS A 118 -1.56 -11.63 5.92
C HIS A 118 -1.90 -12.68 4.85
N CYS A 119 -1.11 -13.76 4.74
CA CYS A 119 -1.31 -14.78 3.71
C CYS A 119 -2.63 -15.56 3.87
N TYR A 120 -3.01 -15.92 5.09
CA TYR A 120 -4.20 -16.74 5.34
C TYR A 120 -5.50 -15.94 5.44
N THR A 121 -5.43 -14.63 5.71
CA THR A 121 -6.64 -13.80 5.86
C THR A 121 -6.81 -12.78 4.74
N GLY A 122 -5.74 -12.45 4.00
CA GLY A 122 -5.72 -11.34 3.05
C GLY A 122 -5.78 -9.95 3.70
N ALA A 123 -5.80 -9.86 5.04
CA ALA A 123 -5.89 -8.59 5.76
C ALA A 123 -4.65 -7.73 5.53
N ARG A 124 -4.81 -6.41 5.47
CA ARG A 124 -3.68 -5.48 5.33
C ARG A 124 -2.85 -5.47 6.61
N LEU A 125 -1.55 -5.20 6.49
CA LEU A 125 -0.64 -5.14 7.63
C LEU A 125 -1.17 -4.26 8.78
N GLN A 126 -1.69 -3.07 8.46
CA GLN A 126 -2.23 -2.17 9.47
C GLN A 126 -3.48 -2.73 10.16
N GLU A 127 -4.28 -3.54 9.48
CA GLU A 127 -5.46 -4.19 10.06
C GLU A 127 -5.02 -5.26 11.06
N ILE A 128 -3.98 -6.04 10.73
CA ILE A 128 -3.41 -7.07 11.62
C ILE A 128 -2.74 -6.42 12.84
N CYS A 129 -1.91 -5.39 12.64
CA CYS A 129 -1.19 -4.72 13.74
C CYS A 129 -2.11 -3.96 14.71
N MET A 130 -3.32 -3.57 14.29
CA MET A 130 -4.30 -2.92 15.15
C MET A 130 -5.33 -3.89 15.75
N ALA A 131 -5.24 -5.19 15.44
CA ALA A 131 -6.15 -6.18 15.98
C ALA A 131 -5.94 -6.34 17.49
N GLN A 132 -7.04 -6.29 18.24
CA GLN A 132 -7.07 -6.58 19.67
C GLN A 132 -7.55 -8.02 19.89
N TYR A 133 -7.31 -8.58 21.09
CA TYR A 133 -7.77 -9.94 21.42
C TYR A 133 -9.27 -10.13 21.21
N LYS A 134 -10.09 -9.11 21.47
CA LYS A 134 -11.54 -9.13 21.23
C LYS A 134 -11.93 -9.26 19.74
N ASP A 135 -11.03 -8.91 18.82
CA ASP A 135 -11.28 -8.97 17.38
C ASP A 135 -11.01 -10.38 16.82
N LEU A 136 -10.35 -11.24 17.60
CA LEU A 136 -10.05 -12.62 17.26
C LEU A 136 -11.20 -13.53 17.67
N LEU A 137 -11.87 -14.14 16.69
CA LEU A 137 -12.88 -15.16 16.91
C LEU A 137 -12.30 -16.52 16.55
N CYS A 138 -12.23 -17.42 17.54
CA CYS A 138 -12.02 -18.84 17.31
C CYS A 138 -13.40 -19.49 17.12
N MET A 139 -13.71 -19.88 15.89
CA MET A 139 -14.94 -20.60 15.57
C MET A 139 -14.60 -22.07 15.39
N VAL A 140 -15.33 -22.93 16.10
CA VAL A 140 -15.29 -24.38 15.88
C VAL A 140 -16.53 -24.72 15.08
N GLY A 141 -16.35 -24.95 13.77
CA GLY A 141 -17.37 -25.52 12.90
C GLY A 141 -17.30 -27.03 12.93
N TRP A 142 -18.42 -27.70 12.62
CA TRP A 142 -18.43 -29.14 12.41
C TRP A 142 -18.84 -29.39 10.96
N LYS A 143 -18.04 -30.16 10.22
CA LYS A 143 -18.32 -30.54 8.84
C LYS A 143 -18.03 -32.03 8.70
N ASP A 144 -19.02 -32.79 8.21
CA ASP A 144 -18.90 -34.22 7.97
C ASP A 144 -18.45 -35.04 9.21
N GLY A 145 -18.81 -34.58 10.41
CA GLY A 145 -18.43 -35.21 11.69
C GLY A 145 -17.04 -34.81 12.20
N GLU A 146 -16.28 -34.01 11.44
CA GLU A 146 -14.96 -33.51 11.84
C GLU A 146 -15.03 -32.04 12.28
N PRO A 147 -14.30 -31.65 13.35
CA PRO A 147 -14.21 -30.27 13.78
C PRO A 147 -13.26 -29.46 12.89
N GLU A 148 -13.76 -28.38 12.31
CA GLU A 148 -12.97 -27.39 11.57
C GLU A 148 -12.76 -26.14 12.44
N ILE A 149 -11.51 -25.83 12.77
CA ILE A 149 -11.17 -24.63 13.54
C ILE A 149 -10.87 -23.49 12.58
N LYS A 150 -11.68 -22.42 12.64
CA LYS A 150 -11.50 -21.22 11.82
C LYS A 150 -11.23 -20.01 12.68
N LEU A 151 -10.11 -19.34 12.41
CA LEU A 151 -9.79 -18.03 12.97
C LEU A 151 -10.37 -16.94 12.07
N SER A 152 -11.20 -16.06 12.63
CA SER A 152 -11.77 -14.92 11.90
C SER A 152 -11.43 -13.61 12.61
N PHE A 153 -11.08 -12.59 11.83
CA PHE A 153 -10.90 -11.22 12.28
C PHE A 153 -12.13 -10.40 11.87
N LYS A 154 -12.89 -9.89 12.84
CA LYS A 154 -13.99 -8.95 12.59
C LYS A 154 -13.62 -7.57 13.14
N ARG A 155 -13.70 -6.55 12.29
CA ARG A 155 -13.64 -5.14 12.71
C ARG A 155 -14.97 -4.47 12.39
N GLU A 156 -15.39 -3.56 13.26
CA GLU A 156 -16.58 -2.73 13.04
C GLU A 156 -16.41 -1.77 11.85
N LEU A 157 -15.18 -1.29 11.60
CA LEU A 157 -14.85 -0.35 10.52
C LEU A 157 -13.57 -0.76 9.79
N ALA A 158 -13.69 -1.14 8.51
CA ALA A 158 -12.56 -1.42 7.62
C ALA A 158 -12.23 -0.18 6.75
N LYS A 159 -10.98 0.29 6.81
CA LYS A 159 -10.54 1.49 6.09
C LYS A 159 -10.42 1.21 4.58
N GLY A 160 -11.08 2.01 3.75
CA GLY A 160 -11.03 1.87 2.28
C GLY A 160 -12.18 1.06 1.66
N MET A 161 -13.17 0.66 2.47
CA MET A 161 -14.45 0.09 2.01
C MET A 161 -15.60 1.12 2.06
N GLN A 162 -15.28 2.42 2.07
CA GLN A 162 -16.30 3.47 2.13
C GLN A 162 -17.11 3.58 0.84
N ASP A 163 -16.51 3.20 -0.31
CA ASP A 163 -17.13 3.26 -1.63
C ASP A 163 -17.68 1.91 -2.13
N THR A 164 -17.51 0.84 -1.34
CA THR A 164 -18.07 -0.48 -1.65
C THR A 164 -19.35 -0.67 -0.86
N PRO A 165 -20.54 -0.62 -1.50
CA PRO A 165 -21.78 -0.92 -0.79
C PRO A 165 -21.70 -2.32 -0.20
N LYS A 166 -22.06 -2.45 1.08
CA LYS A 166 -22.28 -3.75 1.70
C LYS A 166 -23.36 -4.46 0.88
N LYS A 167 -23.00 -5.58 0.25
CA LYS A 167 -23.98 -6.54 -0.26
C LYS A 167 -24.59 -7.28 0.92
#